data_AF-F2L5I3-F1
#
_entry.id   AF-F2L5I3-F1
#
_cell.length_a   1.000
_cell.length_b   1.000
_cell.length_c   1.000
_cell.angle_alpha   90.00
_cell.angle_beta   90.00
_cell.angle_gamma   90.00
#
_symmetry.space_group_name_H-M   'P 1'
#
loop_
_entity.id
_entity.type
_entity.pdbx_description
1 polymer ?
#
loop_
_entity_poly.entity_id
_entity_poly.type
_entity_poly.pdbx_seq_one_letter_code
_entity_poly.pdbx_strand_id
1 'polypeptide(L)'
;MEADPLEPLRRKFPGKSREWLRRALARVGDVSEGPGYYVVRGRPELGDRYPQYHVWWSEAERRWVCTCYLTEWGQRRARDICTHVAAVILYRAHRSVEAREGRYYLATAVVECPERPAADGEVYARQVAGRSIADYARPRWRVAVVSRRPRVVVTCRGRPVAELDGVEAAYGEARVLAEEYVDYLKGPT
;
A
#
# COMPACT_ATOMS: atom_id res chain seq x y z
N MET A 1 -7.93 9.50 34.00
CA MET A 1 -6.75 9.62 33.13
C MET A 1 -7.25 9.62 31.70
N GLU A 2 -7.31 10.79 31.07
CA GLU A 2 -7.70 10.92 29.67
C GLU A 2 -6.55 10.40 28.80
N ALA A 3 -6.82 9.49 27.88
CA ALA A 3 -5.79 8.94 27.00
C ALA A 3 -5.21 10.07 26.13
N ASP A 4 -3.87 10.27 26.13
CA ASP A 4 -3.23 11.26 25.25
C ASP A 4 -3.58 10.88 23.80
N PRO A 5 -4.34 11.70 23.04
CA PRO A 5 -4.76 11.35 21.68
C PRO A 5 -3.57 11.22 20.72
N LEU A 6 -2.38 11.69 21.13
CA LEU A 6 -1.13 11.56 20.38
C LEU A 6 -0.34 10.29 20.72
N GLU A 7 -0.77 9.48 21.68
CA GLU A 7 -0.05 8.29 22.12
C GLU A 7 0.24 7.27 20.99
N PRO A 8 -0.69 6.97 20.06
CA PRO A 8 -0.38 6.11 18.91
C PRO A 8 0.70 6.71 17.98
N LEU A 9 0.73 8.04 17.87
CA LEU A 9 1.71 8.74 17.03
C LEU A 9 3.09 8.79 17.68
N ARG A 10 3.16 8.92 19.01
CA ARG A 10 4.41 8.83 19.77
C ARG A 10 5.07 7.46 19.61
N ARG A 11 4.29 6.38 19.60
CA ARG A 11 4.80 5.04 19.30
C ARG A 11 5.34 4.91 17.88
N LYS A 12 4.65 5.52 16.91
CA LYS A 12 5.03 5.47 15.48
C LYS A 12 6.24 6.37 15.15
N PHE A 13 6.39 7.48 15.86
CA PHE A 13 7.45 8.46 15.69
C PHE A 13 8.13 8.76 17.03
N PRO A 14 8.92 7.80 17.57
CA PRO A 14 9.56 7.96 18.87
C PRO A 14 10.54 9.14 18.87
N GLY A 15 10.61 9.85 20.00
CA GLY A 15 11.52 11.00 20.19
C GLY A 15 11.05 12.32 19.57
N LYS A 16 9.87 12.37 18.94
CA LYS A 16 9.31 13.62 18.38
C LYS A 16 8.52 14.42 19.43
N SER A 17 8.63 15.75 19.39
CA SER A 17 7.86 16.64 20.27
C SER A 17 6.38 16.67 19.91
N ARG A 18 5.52 17.11 20.84
CA ARG A 18 4.07 17.23 20.60
C ARG A 18 3.77 18.21 19.47
N GLU A 19 4.51 19.30 19.37
CA GLU A 19 4.37 20.32 18.32
C GLU A 19 4.73 19.74 16.96
N TRP A 20 5.77 18.90 16.89
CA TRP A 20 6.11 18.17 15.68
C TRP A 20 4.98 17.23 15.26
N LEU A 21 4.42 16.46 16.21
CA LEU A 21 3.31 15.54 15.93
C LEU A 21 2.04 16.28 15.46
N ARG A 22 1.68 17.40 16.12
CA ARG A 22 0.57 18.26 15.72
C ARG A 22 0.73 18.80 14.30
N ARG A 23 1.94 19.24 13.95
CA ARG A 23 2.27 19.73 12.60
C ARG A 23 2.20 18.62 11.53
N ALA A 24 2.57 17.39 11.86
CA ALA A 24 2.43 16.26 10.95
C ALA A 24 0.95 15.92 10.72
N LEU A 25 0.14 15.87 11.78
CA LEU A 25 -1.30 15.65 11.71
C LEU A 25 -2.02 16.72 10.89
N ALA A 26 -1.73 17.99 11.14
CA ALA A 26 -2.34 19.11 10.43
C ALA A 26 -2.13 19.07 8.91
N ARG A 27 -1.06 18.40 8.44
CA ARG A 27 -0.72 18.25 7.02
C ARG A 27 -1.36 17.03 6.36
N VAL A 28 -2.02 16.13 7.10
CA VAL A 28 -2.57 14.88 6.52
C VAL A 28 -3.62 15.18 5.43
N GLY A 29 -4.49 16.17 5.66
CA GLY A 29 -5.48 16.62 4.66
C GLY A 29 -4.88 17.39 3.47
N ASP A 30 -3.58 17.68 3.51
CA ASP A 30 -2.87 18.37 2.45
C ASP A 30 -2.08 17.42 1.53
N VAL A 31 -2.20 16.10 1.78
CA VAL A 31 -1.57 15.04 0.98
C VAL A 31 -2.45 14.67 -0.20
N SER A 32 -1.88 14.65 -1.39
CA SER A 32 -2.44 14.03 -2.59
C SER A 32 -1.49 12.98 -3.16
N GLU A 33 -2.05 11.99 -3.86
CA GLU A 33 -1.30 10.88 -4.45
C GLU A 33 -1.09 11.13 -5.95
N GLY A 34 0.15 10.92 -6.41
CA GLY A 34 0.54 10.91 -7.81
C GLY A 34 1.13 9.55 -8.21
N PRO A 35 1.53 9.37 -9.48
CA PRO A 35 2.09 8.10 -9.95
C PRO A 35 3.46 7.81 -9.30
N GLY A 36 3.46 7.01 -8.24
CA GLY A 36 4.68 6.59 -7.53
C GLY A 36 5.23 7.60 -6.51
N TYR A 37 4.51 8.67 -6.21
CA TYR A 37 4.89 9.67 -5.21
C TYR A 37 3.66 10.33 -4.59
N TYR A 38 3.88 11.11 -3.53
CA TYR A 38 2.88 11.91 -2.86
C TYR A 38 3.26 13.38 -2.96
N VAL A 39 2.27 14.25 -3.09
CA VAL A 39 2.42 15.70 -3.00
C VAL A 39 1.84 16.16 -1.67
N VAL A 40 2.57 16.97 -0.94
CA VAL A 40 2.08 17.64 0.27
C VAL A 40 2.05 19.13 0.01
N ARG A 41 0.88 19.75 0.10
CA ARG A 41 0.76 21.21 -0.03
C ARG A 41 1.49 21.88 1.14
N GLY A 42 2.32 22.86 0.81
CA GLY A 42 3.05 23.64 1.80
C GLY A 42 2.16 24.63 2.52
N ARG A 43 2.39 24.79 3.82
CA ARG A 43 1.71 25.73 4.71
C ARG A 43 2.71 26.66 5.40
N PRO A 44 2.83 27.93 4.99
CA PRO A 44 3.74 28.89 5.63
C PRO A 44 3.53 28.99 7.15
N GLU A 45 2.29 28.90 7.62
CA GLU A 45 1.93 28.91 9.04
C GLU A 45 2.46 27.70 9.83
N LEU A 46 2.86 26.62 9.14
CA LEU A 46 3.48 25.45 9.74
C LEU A 46 5.00 25.38 9.52
N GLY A 47 5.61 26.44 8.98
CA GLY A 47 7.04 26.60 8.74
C GLY A 47 7.52 26.16 7.35
N ASP A 48 6.61 26.09 6.38
CA ASP A 48 6.95 25.70 5.01
C ASP A 48 7.39 26.89 4.16
N ARG A 49 8.49 26.72 3.43
CA ARG A 49 9.04 27.74 2.53
C ARG A 49 8.47 27.66 1.11
N TYR A 50 8.06 26.46 0.70
CA TYR A 50 7.63 26.19 -0.67
C TYR A 50 6.15 25.81 -0.69
N PRO A 51 5.43 26.12 -1.78
CA PRO A 51 3.99 25.85 -1.89
C PRO A 51 3.65 24.36 -1.98
N GLN A 52 4.62 23.50 -2.29
CA GLN A 52 4.44 22.06 -2.35
C GLN A 52 5.74 21.30 -2.09
N TYR A 53 5.59 20.06 -1.65
CA TYR A 53 6.68 19.12 -1.43
C TYR A 53 6.34 17.77 -2.04
N HIS A 54 7.30 17.15 -2.71
CA HIS A 54 7.13 15.78 -3.21
C HIS A 54 7.78 14.81 -2.23
N VAL A 55 7.09 13.71 -1.97
CA VAL A 55 7.49 12.67 -1.03
C VAL A 55 7.37 11.31 -1.71
N TRP A 56 8.42 10.50 -1.64
CA TRP A 56 8.42 9.17 -2.25
C TRP A 56 9.23 8.18 -1.40
N TRP A 57 9.01 6.90 -1.63
CA TRP A 57 9.88 5.86 -1.10
C TRP A 57 11.07 5.68 -2.05
N SER A 58 12.28 5.84 -1.56
CA SER A 58 13.50 5.55 -2.32
C SER A 58 13.92 4.10 -2.04
N GLU A 59 13.82 3.25 -3.06
CA GLU A 59 14.30 1.86 -2.95
C GLU A 59 15.81 1.80 -2.74
N ALA A 60 16.56 2.69 -3.41
CA ALA A 60 18.02 2.76 -3.30
C ALA A 60 18.47 3.12 -1.87
N GLU A 61 17.78 4.06 -1.23
CA GLU A 61 18.12 4.51 0.13
C GLU A 61 17.32 3.79 1.23
N ARG A 62 16.39 2.90 0.83
CA ARG A 62 15.45 2.18 1.70
C ARG A 62 14.76 3.08 2.74
N ARG A 63 14.38 4.28 2.32
CA ARG A 63 13.75 5.29 3.19
C ARG A 63 12.81 6.22 2.44
N TRP A 64 11.97 6.90 3.20
CA TRP A 64 11.17 8.01 2.67
C TRP A 64 12.02 9.23 2.39
N VAL A 65 11.89 9.78 1.19
CA VAL A 65 12.56 10.98 0.73
C VAL A 65 11.53 12.08 0.52
N CYS A 66 11.91 13.31 0.85
CA CYS A 66 11.10 14.50 0.64
C CYS A 66 11.95 15.61 0.06
N THR A 67 11.40 16.39 -0.87
CA THR A 67 12.10 17.55 -1.45
C THR A 67 12.47 18.62 -0.41
N CYS A 68 11.85 18.63 0.78
CA CYS A 68 12.25 19.54 1.86
C CYS A 68 13.69 19.28 2.36
N TYR A 69 14.23 18.08 2.12
CA TYR A 69 15.61 17.71 2.43
C TYR A 69 16.64 18.36 1.51
N LEU A 70 16.22 18.90 0.37
CA LEU A 70 17.11 19.53 -0.63
C LEU A 70 17.36 21.02 -0.34
N THR A 71 17.02 21.47 0.87
CA THR A 71 17.21 22.86 1.30
C THR A 71 18.52 23.03 2.07
N GLU A 72 18.94 24.28 2.29
CA GLU A 72 20.14 24.65 3.05
C GLU A 72 20.16 24.04 4.48
N TRP A 73 18.99 23.83 5.09
CA TRP A 73 18.81 23.15 6.39
C TRP A 73 18.35 21.69 6.26
N GLY A 74 18.41 21.15 5.04
CA GLY A 74 17.83 19.88 4.65
C GLY A 74 18.66 18.68 5.09
N GLN A 75 20.00 18.81 5.12
CA GLN A 75 20.93 17.76 5.59
C GLN A 75 20.67 17.35 7.06
N ARG A 76 20.36 18.31 7.95
CA ARG A 76 19.99 18.02 9.36
C ARG A 76 18.63 17.32 9.47
N ARG A 77 17.68 17.71 8.61
CA ARG A 77 16.33 17.13 8.55
C ARG A 77 16.30 15.78 7.83
N ALA A 78 17.23 15.51 6.93
CA ALA A 78 17.34 14.27 6.18
C ALA A 78 17.84 13.09 7.03
N ARG A 79 18.50 13.39 8.17
CA ARG A 79 18.90 12.39 9.18
C ARG A 79 17.71 11.81 9.94
N ASP A 80 16.51 12.33 9.72
CA ASP A 80 15.33 11.97 10.47
C ASP A 80 14.07 12.13 9.59
N ILE A 81 12.90 11.73 10.08
CA ILE A 81 11.62 11.91 9.40
C ILE A 81 11.17 13.37 9.56
N CYS A 82 10.79 14.04 8.46
CA CYS A 82 10.12 15.35 8.49
C CYS A 82 8.60 15.23 8.62
N THR A 83 7.94 16.33 8.97
CA THR A 83 6.48 16.38 9.11
C THR A 83 5.73 16.08 7.80
N HIS A 84 6.32 16.36 6.64
CA HIS A 84 5.75 16.00 5.32
C HIS A 84 5.74 14.48 5.10
N VAL A 85 6.86 13.82 5.37
CA VAL A 85 6.96 12.35 5.29
C VAL A 85 6.00 11.69 6.28
N ALA A 86 5.94 12.20 7.50
CA ALA A 86 5.02 11.68 8.50
C ALA A 86 3.56 11.85 8.09
N ALA A 87 3.19 13.00 7.52
CA ALA A 87 1.85 13.22 6.98
C ALA A 87 1.49 12.17 5.92
N VAL A 88 2.41 11.83 5.01
CA VAL A 88 2.21 10.76 4.01
C VAL A 88 2.07 9.38 4.67
N ILE A 89 2.94 9.04 5.63
CA ILE A 89 2.87 7.78 6.37
C ILE A 89 1.54 7.63 7.13
N LEU A 90 0.98 8.74 7.64
CA LEU A 90 -0.32 8.77 8.29
C LEU A 90 -1.47 8.72 7.29
N TYR A 91 -1.41 9.52 6.24
CA TYR A 91 -2.36 9.49 5.13
C TYR A 91 -2.53 8.07 4.58
N ARG A 92 -1.42 7.36 4.31
CA ARG A 92 -1.45 5.96 3.87
C ARG A 92 -2.10 5.05 4.90
N ALA A 93 -1.83 5.23 6.19
CA ALA A 93 -2.44 4.42 7.23
C ALA A 93 -3.96 4.68 7.34
N HIS A 94 -4.39 5.94 7.26
CA HIS A 94 -5.82 6.31 7.28
C HIS A 94 -6.53 5.83 6.02
N ARG A 95 -5.95 6.03 4.84
CA ARG A 95 -6.46 5.47 3.58
C ARG A 95 -6.58 3.95 3.63
N SER A 96 -5.63 3.26 4.26
CA SER A 96 -5.75 1.82 4.49
C SER A 96 -6.87 1.47 5.46
N VAL A 97 -7.22 2.34 6.41
CA VAL A 97 -8.36 2.15 7.34
C VAL A 97 -9.69 2.49 6.67
N GLU A 98 -9.80 3.57 5.91
CA GLU A 98 -10.98 3.87 5.10
C GLU A 98 -11.17 2.85 3.98
N ALA A 99 -10.08 2.36 3.39
CA ALA A 99 -10.12 1.21 2.51
C ALA A 99 -10.44 -0.08 3.27
N ARG A 100 -10.34 -0.14 4.60
CA ARG A 100 -10.84 -1.29 5.38
C ARG A 100 -12.34 -1.24 5.64
N GLU A 101 -12.97 -0.07 5.55
CA GLU A 101 -14.41 0.09 5.76
C GLU A 101 -15.16 0.00 4.41
N GLY A 102 -15.87 -1.11 4.20
CA GLY A 102 -16.65 -1.40 2.99
C GLY A 102 -16.87 -2.90 2.79
N ARG A 103 -17.82 -3.29 1.93
CA ARG A 103 -17.98 -4.68 1.50
C ARG A 103 -16.88 -5.03 0.49
N TYR A 104 -16.07 -6.02 0.82
CA TYR A 104 -15.04 -6.56 -0.06
C TYR A 104 -15.39 -7.99 -0.44
N TYR A 105 -14.83 -8.41 -1.56
CA TYR A 105 -15.02 -9.74 -2.11
C TYR A 105 -13.65 -10.35 -2.41
N LEU A 106 -13.46 -11.58 -1.95
CA LEU A 106 -12.28 -12.39 -2.26
C LEU A 106 -12.63 -13.37 -3.38
N ALA A 107 -12.01 -13.20 -4.54
CA ALA A 107 -12.11 -14.14 -5.64
C ALA A 107 -10.78 -14.90 -5.80
N THR A 108 -10.82 -16.23 -5.88
CA THR A 108 -9.62 -17.06 -6.02
C THR A 108 -9.72 -17.98 -7.23
N ALA A 109 -8.59 -18.23 -7.89
CA ALA A 109 -8.51 -19.14 -9.03
C ALA A 109 -7.09 -19.66 -9.25
N VAL A 110 -6.99 -20.76 -9.98
CA VAL A 110 -5.75 -21.16 -10.67
C VAL A 110 -5.94 -20.89 -12.15
N VAL A 111 -5.08 -20.06 -12.74
CA VAL A 111 -5.15 -19.70 -14.17
C VAL A 111 -3.85 -20.01 -14.88
N GLU A 112 -3.94 -20.39 -16.16
CA GLU A 112 -2.78 -20.46 -17.04
C GLU A 112 -2.52 -19.09 -17.65
N CYS A 113 -1.33 -18.55 -17.42
CA CYS A 113 -0.95 -17.28 -18.03
C CYS A 113 0.57 -17.23 -18.21
N PRO A 114 1.10 -16.93 -19.41
CA PRO A 114 2.54 -16.78 -19.64
C PRO A 114 3.21 -15.69 -18.78
N GLU A 115 2.43 -14.78 -18.22
CA GLU A 115 2.89 -13.69 -17.36
C GLU A 115 2.04 -13.60 -16.09
N ARG A 116 2.36 -12.66 -15.20
CA ARG A 116 1.56 -12.44 -13.99
C ARG A 116 0.15 -11.97 -14.39
N PRO A 117 -0.92 -12.67 -13.98
CA PRO A 117 -2.30 -12.25 -14.26
C PRO A 117 -2.64 -10.92 -13.60
N ALA A 118 -3.59 -10.19 -14.19
CA ALA A 118 -4.10 -8.91 -13.70
C ALA A 118 -5.62 -8.94 -13.55
N ALA A 119 -6.18 -8.13 -12.66
CA ALA A 119 -7.63 -8.01 -12.46
C ALA A 119 -7.98 -6.62 -11.91
N ASP A 120 -9.26 -6.26 -11.94
CA ASP A 120 -9.78 -5.06 -11.28
C ASP A 120 -9.90 -5.28 -9.76
N GLY A 121 -8.86 -4.87 -9.04
CA GLY A 121 -8.73 -5.06 -7.58
C GLY A 121 -7.28 -5.22 -7.14
N GLU A 122 -7.08 -5.58 -5.87
CA GLU A 122 -5.77 -5.90 -5.31
C GLU A 122 -5.41 -7.36 -5.62
N VAL A 123 -4.34 -7.59 -6.40
CA VAL A 123 -4.01 -8.91 -6.96
C VAL A 123 -2.81 -9.55 -6.26
N TYR A 124 -3.09 -10.67 -5.60
CA TYR A 124 -2.13 -11.60 -5.04
C TYR A 124 -1.94 -12.73 -6.05
N ALA A 125 -0.71 -12.99 -6.48
CA ALA A 125 -0.45 -14.02 -7.48
C ALA A 125 0.88 -14.71 -7.25
N ARG A 126 0.88 -16.05 -7.30
CA ARG A 126 2.09 -16.87 -7.18
C ARG A 126 2.07 -18.01 -8.18
N GLN A 127 3.22 -18.23 -8.83
CA GLN A 127 3.36 -19.36 -9.75
C GLN A 127 3.28 -20.68 -8.98
N VAL A 128 2.51 -21.60 -9.51
CA VAL A 128 2.48 -22.99 -9.06
C VAL A 128 3.70 -23.70 -9.64
N ALA A 129 4.49 -24.35 -8.79
CA ALA A 129 5.66 -25.08 -9.24
C ALA A 129 5.26 -26.18 -10.25
N GLY A 130 5.80 -26.08 -11.47
CA GLY A 130 5.68 -27.12 -12.49
C GLY A 130 6.51 -28.36 -12.13
N ARG A 131 6.11 -29.53 -12.63
CA ARG A 131 6.89 -30.78 -12.52
C ARG A 131 7.43 -31.25 -13.88
N SER A 132 7.11 -30.56 -14.96
CA SER A 132 7.46 -30.91 -16.33
C SER A 132 7.91 -29.70 -17.16
N ILE A 133 8.63 -29.95 -18.26
CA ILE A 133 9.02 -28.92 -19.24
C ILE A 133 7.80 -28.22 -19.85
N ALA A 134 6.67 -28.93 -19.99
CA ALA A 134 5.41 -28.35 -20.49
C ALA A 134 4.84 -27.28 -19.53
N ASP A 135 5.05 -27.42 -18.22
CA ASP A 135 4.62 -26.43 -17.22
C ASP A 135 5.39 -25.09 -17.35
N TYR A 136 6.60 -25.10 -17.92
CA TYR A 136 7.36 -23.87 -18.19
C TYR A 136 6.83 -23.12 -19.40
N ALA A 137 6.25 -23.82 -20.38
CA ALA A 137 5.63 -23.20 -21.55
C ALA A 137 4.27 -22.56 -21.22
N ARG A 138 3.57 -23.05 -20.18
CA ARG A 138 2.28 -22.53 -19.71
C ARG A 138 2.25 -22.49 -18.19
N PRO A 139 2.90 -21.48 -17.56
CA PRO A 139 2.93 -21.41 -16.11
C PRO A 139 1.51 -21.20 -15.56
N ARG A 140 1.22 -21.97 -14.52
CA ARG A 140 -0.02 -21.84 -13.74
C ARG A 140 0.21 -20.89 -12.59
N TRP A 141 -0.79 -20.05 -12.32
CA TRP A 141 -0.76 -19.06 -11.26
C TRP A 141 -1.92 -19.30 -10.32
N ARG A 142 -1.65 -19.40 -9.02
CA ARG A 142 -2.68 -19.12 -8.02
C ARG A 142 -2.86 -17.63 -7.95
N VAL A 143 -4.10 -17.19 -8.12
CA VAL A 143 -4.48 -15.79 -8.07
C VAL A 143 -5.57 -15.63 -7.03
N ALA A 144 -5.39 -14.69 -6.14
CA ALA A 144 -6.42 -14.19 -5.24
C ALA A 144 -6.58 -12.69 -5.50
N VAL A 145 -7.83 -12.24 -5.64
CA VAL A 145 -8.17 -10.84 -5.90
C VAL A 145 -9.08 -10.35 -4.81
N VAL A 146 -8.66 -9.28 -4.13
CA VAL A 146 -9.52 -8.53 -3.20
C VAL A 146 -10.14 -7.37 -3.98
N SER A 147 -11.46 -7.41 -4.16
CA SER A 147 -12.20 -6.42 -4.96
C SER A 147 -13.35 -5.81 -4.18
N ARG A 148 -13.79 -4.62 -4.59
CA ARG A 148 -15.04 -4.01 -4.12
C ARG A 148 -16.27 -4.46 -4.93
N ARG A 149 -16.04 -5.26 -5.97
CA ARG A 149 -17.10 -5.82 -6.82
C ARG A 149 -17.23 -7.33 -6.57
N PRO A 150 -18.45 -7.86 -6.55
CA PRO A 150 -18.69 -9.30 -6.36
C PRO A 150 -18.21 -10.13 -7.54
N ARG A 151 -18.12 -9.56 -8.75
CA ARG A 151 -17.63 -10.25 -9.94
C ARG A 151 -16.30 -9.66 -10.39
N VAL A 152 -15.30 -10.53 -10.52
CA VAL A 152 -13.92 -10.19 -10.87
C VAL A 152 -13.55 -10.88 -12.18
N VAL A 153 -12.96 -10.12 -13.10
CA VAL A 153 -12.41 -10.65 -14.34
C VAL A 153 -10.89 -10.70 -14.22
N VAL A 154 -10.33 -11.91 -14.27
CA VAL A 154 -8.89 -12.13 -14.36
C VAL A 154 -8.50 -12.07 -15.83
N THR A 155 -7.45 -11.30 -16.11
CA THR A 155 -6.92 -11.07 -17.45
C THR A 155 -5.47 -11.51 -17.55
N CYS A 156 -5.10 -11.93 -18.75
CA CYS A 156 -3.75 -12.27 -19.15
C CYS A 156 -3.45 -11.53 -20.45
N ARG A 157 -2.40 -10.68 -20.49
CA ARG A 157 -2.14 -9.78 -21.63
C ARG A 157 -3.36 -8.95 -22.05
N GLY A 158 -4.15 -8.51 -21.07
CA GLY A 158 -5.38 -7.76 -21.28
C GLY A 158 -6.58 -8.57 -21.83
N ARG A 159 -6.45 -9.90 -22.01
CA ARG A 159 -7.56 -10.76 -22.42
C ARG A 159 -8.17 -11.47 -21.21
N PRO A 160 -9.51 -11.58 -21.10
CA PRO A 160 -10.14 -12.31 -20.01
C PRO A 160 -9.77 -13.80 -20.09
N VAL A 161 -9.34 -14.36 -18.96
CA VAL A 161 -9.00 -15.79 -18.81
C VAL A 161 -9.86 -16.49 -17.76
N ALA A 162 -10.45 -15.75 -16.83
CA ALA A 162 -11.42 -16.27 -15.89
C ALA A 162 -12.38 -15.16 -15.42
N GLU A 163 -13.64 -15.53 -15.21
CA GLU A 163 -14.62 -14.73 -14.49
C GLU A 163 -14.94 -15.44 -13.18
N LEU A 164 -14.81 -14.71 -12.08
CA LEU A 164 -14.88 -15.25 -10.73
C LEU A 164 -15.93 -14.51 -9.92
N ASP A 165 -16.75 -15.27 -9.20
CA ASP A 165 -17.60 -14.73 -8.16
C ASP A 165 -16.81 -14.71 -6.85
N GLY A 166 -16.68 -13.52 -6.26
CA GLY A 166 -15.97 -13.31 -5.03
C GLY A 166 -16.87 -13.57 -3.81
N VAL A 167 -16.27 -14.13 -2.77
CA VAL A 167 -16.93 -14.35 -1.48
C VAL A 167 -16.82 -13.08 -0.66
N GLU A 168 -17.94 -12.59 -0.14
CA GLU A 168 -17.96 -11.39 0.70
C GLU A 168 -17.15 -11.61 1.99
N ALA A 169 -16.27 -10.66 2.30
CA ALA A 169 -15.44 -10.68 3.50
C ALA A 169 -15.07 -9.26 3.93
N ALA A 170 -14.67 -9.09 5.20
CA ALA A 170 -14.03 -7.85 5.62
C ALA A 170 -12.67 -7.71 4.92
N TYR A 171 -12.23 -6.48 4.61
CA TYR A 171 -10.96 -6.27 3.88
C TYR A 171 -9.75 -6.98 4.54
N GLY A 172 -9.65 -6.89 5.87
CA GLY A 172 -8.54 -7.50 6.62
C GLY A 172 -8.53 -9.03 6.49
N GLU A 173 -9.71 -9.65 6.55
CA GLU A 173 -9.90 -11.10 6.37
C GLU A 173 -9.61 -11.52 4.94
N ALA A 174 -10.20 -10.82 3.95
CA ALA A 174 -10.00 -11.07 2.53
C ALA A 174 -8.51 -11.05 2.15
N ARG A 175 -7.75 -10.12 2.74
CA ARG A 175 -6.31 -10.01 2.52
C ARG A 175 -5.53 -11.18 3.13
N VAL A 176 -5.79 -11.55 4.38
CA VAL A 176 -5.11 -12.69 5.02
C VAL A 176 -5.36 -13.98 4.25
N LEU A 177 -6.62 -14.22 3.86
CA LEU A 177 -7.01 -15.38 3.06
C LEU A 177 -6.39 -15.35 1.66
N ALA A 178 -6.26 -14.17 1.04
CA ALA A 178 -5.59 -14.02 -0.25
C ALA A 178 -4.10 -14.37 -0.18
N GLU A 179 -3.39 -13.86 0.84
CA GLU A 179 -1.99 -14.18 1.12
C GLU A 179 -1.83 -15.70 1.37
N GLU A 180 -2.66 -16.28 2.24
CA GLU A 180 -2.65 -17.71 2.56
C GLU A 180 -2.90 -18.58 1.32
N TYR A 181 -3.89 -18.24 0.49
CA TYR A 181 -4.23 -18.99 -0.71
C TYR A 181 -3.04 -19.08 -1.69
N VAL A 182 -2.37 -17.96 -1.96
CA VAL A 182 -1.25 -17.94 -2.90
C VAL A 182 0.01 -18.57 -2.31
N ASP A 183 0.17 -18.52 -0.98
CA ASP A 183 1.32 -19.06 -0.25
C ASP A 183 1.12 -20.49 0.26
N TYR A 184 0.00 -21.15 -0.04
CA TYR A 184 -0.28 -22.54 0.36
C TYR A 184 0.70 -23.54 -0.29
N LEU A 185 1.95 -23.55 0.17
CA LEU A 185 3.06 -24.33 -0.37
C LEU A 185 3.06 -25.80 0.09
N LYS A 186 2.05 -26.22 0.85
CA LYS A 186 1.96 -27.59 1.38
C LYS A 186 0.56 -28.14 1.16
N GLY A 187 0.33 -28.78 0.02
CA GLY A 187 -0.72 -29.79 -0.05
C GLY A 187 -0.45 -30.89 0.97
N PRO A 188 -1.48 -31.54 1.53
CA PRO A 188 -1.27 -32.70 2.38
C PRO A 188 -0.54 -33.77 1.57
N THR A 189 0.59 -34.22 2.11
CA THR A 189 1.27 -35.47 1.71
C THR A 189 0.38 -36.66 1.96
#